data_AF-A0A544UEK3-F1
#
_entry.id   AF-A0A544UEK3-F1
#
_cell.length_a   1.000
_cell.length_b   1.000
_cell.length_c   1.000
_cell.angle_alpha   90.00
_cell.angle_beta   90.00
_cell.angle_gamma   90.00
#
_symmetry.space_group_name_H-M   'P 1'
#
loop_
_entity.id
_entity.type
_entity.pdbx_description
1 polymer ?
#
loop_
_entity_poly.entity_id
_entity_poly.type
_entity_poly.pdbx_seq_one_letter_code
_entity_poly.pdbx_strand_id
1 'polypeptide(L)'
;MMFFLTRERQEVFNAAHTYPFEEEFDAEFEDHLYEHLAEYIDVLPQKFQSGIIERTLFRNDTLMEEFEEWCNVTIEQFTTKSNAIYEKREAIVERFNPSAQTVFSQSFHDGKILNAEQQGNNFTLLLDMSGGFTVESIVQLVFHDAQTEGNLEGYYVYDELIMIEGRFALRVLSSFGSPYAEWTIFFKDVTAKYLYRPAVYIEPGEVATWDDYVIALNLDDKYYIVKDMHFVEIDLATLSQTDNGIFAGRVLLGDSFEEARERIYCATYEDPNAHFSEPIPTDELLFAMFDLDQNIRVRAFNTIFALGEDAAYIVNDALRKVDVSADENMYFGIIASHFDQLGCLEDDVKLKWLRE
;
A
#
# COMPACT_ATOMS: atom_id res chain seq x y z
N MET A 1 -6.91 3.38 -1.88
CA MET A 1 -8.20 3.98 -2.34
C MET A 1 -8.27 3.75 -3.84
N MET A 2 -9.30 3.04 -4.30
CA MET A 2 -9.40 2.47 -5.66
C MET A 2 -10.10 3.47 -6.58
N PHE A 3 -9.48 3.83 -7.70
CA PHE A 3 -10.13 4.69 -8.70
C PHE A 3 -10.11 4.05 -10.09
N PHE A 4 -11.21 4.32 -10.78
CA PHE A 4 -11.78 3.53 -11.86
C PHE A 4 -11.61 4.25 -13.19
N LEU A 5 -11.89 3.50 -14.27
CA LEU A 5 -12.31 3.97 -15.58
C LEU A 5 -11.18 4.29 -16.57
N THR A 6 -11.55 4.31 -17.85
CA THR A 6 -10.69 4.65 -18.99
C THR A 6 -9.81 5.85 -18.70
N ARG A 7 -8.64 5.93 -19.34
CA ARG A 7 -7.69 7.05 -19.18
C ARG A 7 -8.37 8.43 -19.13
N GLU A 8 -9.29 8.67 -20.07
CA GLU A 8 -10.07 9.92 -20.17
C GLU A 8 -10.87 10.26 -18.90
N ARG A 9 -11.51 9.27 -18.26
CA ARG A 9 -12.31 9.50 -17.06
C ARG A 9 -11.42 9.74 -15.83
N GLN A 10 -10.25 9.11 -15.77
CA GLN A 10 -9.27 9.40 -14.74
C GLN A 10 -8.70 10.82 -14.91
N GLU A 11 -8.44 11.26 -16.14
CA GLU A 11 -8.01 12.64 -16.44
C GLU A 11 -9.08 13.66 -16.00
N VAL A 12 -10.36 13.42 -16.27
CA VAL A 12 -11.47 14.28 -15.77
C VAL A 12 -11.47 14.38 -14.24
N PHE A 13 -11.27 13.24 -13.56
CA PHE A 13 -11.26 13.19 -12.09
C PHE A 13 -10.06 13.93 -11.49
N ASN A 14 -8.87 13.75 -12.08
CA ASN A 14 -7.66 14.47 -11.67
C ASN A 14 -7.81 15.98 -11.87
N ALA A 15 -8.41 16.39 -12.98
CA ALA A 15 -8.69 17.81 -13.24
C ALA A 15 -9.64 18.41 -12.19
N ALA A 16 -10.68 17.68 -11.77
CA ALA A 16 -11.58 18.11 -10.70
C ALA A 16 -10.87 18.19 -9.33
N HIS A 17 -9.91 17.30 -9.05
CA HIS A 17 -9.10 17.31 -7.83
C HIS A 17 -7.99 18.37 -7.82
N THR A 18 -7.77 19.05 -8.94
CA THR A 18 -6.84 20.18 -8.99
C THR A 18 -7.42 21.41 -8.29
N TYR A 19 -8.75 21.48 -8.08
CA TYR A 19 -9.36 22.60 -7.35
C TYR A 19 -8.95 22.55 -5.86
N PRO A 20 -8.41 23.66 -5.32
CA PRO A 20 -7.93 23.70 -3.95
C PRO A 20 -9.08 24.01 -3.00
N PHE A 21 -9.81 22.97 -2.60
CA PHE A 21 -10.88 23.11 -1.62
C PHE A 21 -10.29 23.68 -0.32
N GLU A 22 -10.79 24.86 0.09
CA GLU A 22 -10.47 25.50 1.38
C GLU A 22 -9.03 26.02 1.58
N GLU A 23 -8.15 26.01 0.56
CA GLU A 23 -6.78 26.55 0.67
C GLU A 23 -6.71 28.05 0.31
N GLU A 24 -5.76 28.77 0.94
CA GLU A 24 -5.53 30.19 0.62
C GLU A 24 -4.93 30.34 -0.78
N PHE A 25 -5.59 31.13 -1.64
CA PHE A 25 -5.08 31.51 -2.95
C PHE A 25 -4.02 32.60 -2.82
N ASP A 26 -2.74 32.23 -2.92
CA ASP A 26 -1.68 33.19 -3.27
C ASP A 26 -1.35 33.13 -4.77
N ALA A 27 -0.54 34.09 -5.24
CA ALA A 27 -0.24 34.22 -6.67
C ALA A 27 0.65 33.09 -7.20
N GLU A 28 1.51 32.50 -6.38
CA GLU A 28 2.37 31.39 -6.79
C GLU A 28 1.53 30.12 -6.93
N PHE A 29 0.59 29.93 -6.01
CA PHE A 29 -0.36 28.83 -6.03
C PHE A 29 -1.36 28.94 -7.18
N GLU A 30 -1.93 30.12 -7.43
CA GLU A 30 -2.79 30.38 -8.60
C GLU A 30 -2.06 30.03 -9.91
N ASP A 31 -0.77 30.40 -10.01
CA ASP A 31 0.02 30.11 -11.19
C ASP A 31 0.23 28.60 -11.39
N HIS A 32 0.50 27.87 -10.30
CA HIS A 32 0.63 26.42 -10.33
C HIS A 32 -0.67 25.71 -10.75
N LEU A 33 -1.82 26.18 -10.25
CA LEU A 33 -3.14 25.64 -10.61
C LEU A 33 -3.45 25.79 -12.10
N TYR A 34 -3.12 26.95 -12.68
CA TYR A 34 -3.31 27.16 -14.12
C TYR A 34 -2.42 26.25 -14.96
N GLU A 35 -1.16 26.05 -14.55
CA GLU A 35 -0.24 25.15 -15.24
C GLU A 35 -0.77 23.71 -15.20
N HIS A 36 -1.22 23.25 -14.03
CA HIS A 36 -1.72 21.89 -13.86
C HIS A 36 -3.06 21.67 -14.58
N LEU A 37 -4.00 22.62 -14.52
CA LEU A 37 -5.26 22.54 -15.27
C LEU A 37 -5.06 22.57 -16.79
N ALA A 38 -4.01 23.24 -17.29
CA ALA A 38 -3.70 23.26 -18.71
C ALA A 38 -3.29 21.88 -19.24
N GLU A 39 -2.73 21.00 -18.40
CA GLU A 39 -2.43 19.62 -18.76
C GLU A 39 -3.69 18.79 -19.05
N TYR A 40 -4.84 19.20 -18.47
CA TYR A 40 -6.14 18.54 -18.61
C TYR A 40 -7.11 19.29 -19.52
N ILE A 41 -6.64 20.25 -20.32
CA ILE A 41 -7.50 21.15 -21.10
C ILE A 41 -8.48 20.40 -22.02
N ASP A 42 -8.06 19.27 -22.57
CA ASP A 42 -8.83 18.48 -23.53
C ASP A 42 -10.02 17.74 -22.90
N VAL A 43 -9.97 17.47 -21.59
CA VAL A 43 -11.02 16.74 -20.86
C VAL A 43 -11.93 17.68 -20.05
N LEU A 44 -11.54 18.95 -19.91
CA LEU A 44 -12.31 19.95 -19.19
C LEU A 44 -13.50 20.47 -20.04
N PRO A 45 -14.65 20.78 -19.41
CA PRO A 45 -15.77 21.41 -20.12
C PRO A 45 -15.36 22.68 -20.87
N GLN A 46 -15.81 22.82 -22.12
CA GLN A 46 -15.44 23.94 -23.00
C GLN A 46 -15.62 25.32 -22.36
N LYS A 47 -16.62 25.49 -21.48
CA LYS A 47 -16.87 26.76 -20.79
C LYS A 47 -15.72 27.23 -19.89
N PHE A 48 -14.90 26.31 -19.38
CA PHE A 48 -13.76 26.64 -18.51
C PHE A 48 -12.45 26.78 -19.30
N GLN A 49 -12.33 26.11 -20.44
CA GLN A 49 -11.09 26.07 -21.22
C GLN A 49 -10.57 27.47 -21.57
N SER A 50 -11.46 28.37 -22.00
CA SER A 50 -11.06 29.75 -22.31
C SER A 50 -10.57 30.50 -21.07
N GLY A 51 -11.22 30.29 -19.91
CA GLY A 51 -10.81 30.89 -18.64
C GLY A 51 -9.48 30.37 -18.11
N ILE A 52 -9.10 29.13 -18.46
CA ILE A 52 -7.81 28.54 -18.11
C ILE A 52 -6.71 29.08 -19.02
N ILE A 53 -6.93 29.07 -20.34
CA ILE A 53 -5.97 29.58 -21.33
C ILE A 53 -5.68 31.07 -21.11
N GLU A 54 -6.70 31.85 -20.81
CA GLU A 54 -6.58 33.29 -20.57
C GLU A 54 -6.18 33.63 -19.13
N ARG A 55 -6.08 32.64 -18.25
CA ARG A 55 -5.80 32.78 -16.81
C ARG A 55 -6.78 33.75 -16.11
N THR A 56 -8.06 33.57 -16.39
CA THR A 56 -9.18 34.35 -15.84
C THR A 56 -10.15 33.54 -14.97
N LEU A 57 -10.07 32.20 -14.99
CA LEU A 57 -10.90 31.29 -14.17
C LEU A 57 -11.03 31.71 -12.70
N PHE A 58 -9.92 31.86 -11.97
CA PHE A 58 -9.90 32.20 -10.53
C PHE A 58 -10.08 33.69 -10.25
N ARG A 59 -10.19 34.53 -11.30
CA ARG A 59 -10.37 35.98 -11.20
C ARG A 59 -11.79 36.43 -11.52
N ASN A 60 -12.66 35.48 -11.83
CA ASN A 60 -14.06 35.69 -12.16
C ASN A 60 -14.92 34.84 -11.21
N ASP A 61 -15.50 35.48 -10.20
CA ASP A 61 -16.27 34.83 -9.14
C ASP A 61 -17.34 33.88 -9.68
N THR A 62 -18.08 34.28 -10.73
CA THR A 62 -19.11 33.42 -11.33
C THR A 62 -18.51 32.20 -12.02
N LEU A 63 -17.42 32.36 -12.75
CA LEU A 63 -16.77 31.25 -13.45
C LEU A 63 -16.09 30.30 -12.45
N MET A 64 -15.57 30.83 -11.35
CA MET A 64 -14.98 30.08 -10.25
C MET A 64 -16.03 29.26 -9.49
N GLU A 65 -17.15 29.87 -9.09
CA GLU A 65 -18.27 29.15 -8.44
C GLU A 65 -18.81 28.02 -9.32
N GLU A 66 -18.96 28.29 -10.63
CA GLU A 66 -19.38 27.26 -11.57
C GLU A 66 -18.36 26.13 -11.75
N PHE A 67 -17.07 26.45 -11.64
CA PHE A 67 -15.98 25.47 -11.72
C PHE A 67 -15.90 24.62 -10.46
N GLU A 68 -16.03 25.24 -9.29
CA GLU A 68 -16.13 24.55 -8.01
C GLU A 68 -17.31 23.58 -7.98
N GLU A 69 -18.50 24.03 -8.40
CA GLU A 69 -19.68 23.16 -8.48
C GLU A 69 -19.45 21.98 -9.45
N TRP A 70 -18.80 22.24 -10.59
CA TRP A 70 -18.43 21.16 -11.51
C TRP A 70 -17.45 20.18 -10.87
N CYS A 71 -16.46 20.66 -10.10
CA CYS A 71 -15.53 19.80 -9.38
C CYS A 71 -16.29 18.96 -8.34
N ASN A 72 -17.11 19.58 -7.49
CA ASN A 72 -17.93 18.90 -6.48
C ASN A 72 -18.81 17.80 -7.08
N VAL A 73 -19.59 18.13 -8.12
CA VAL A 73 -20.47 17.17 -8.79
C VAL A 73 -19.66 16.04 -9.44
N THR A 74 -18.50 16.35 -10.05
CA THR A 74 -17.65 15.35 -10.68
C THR A 74 -17.06 14.39 -9.65
N ILE A 75 -16.59 14.91 -8.52
CA ILE A 75 -16.04 14.12 -7.41
C ILE A 75 -17.13 13.26 -6.77
N GLU A 76 -18.31 13.80 -6.49
CA GLU A 76 -19.42 13.04 -5.91
C GLU A 76 -19.90 11.91 -6.83
N GLN A 77 -20.03 12.19 -8.13
CA GLN A 77 -20.36 11.18 -9.13
C GLN A 77 -19.31 10.07 -9.20
N PHE A 78 -18.03 10.42 -9.05
CA PHE A 78 -16.95 9.45 -9.01
C PHE A 78 -17.04 8.57 -7.76
N THR A 79 -17.21 9.19 -6.58
CA THR A 79 -17.32 8.50 -5.28
C THR A 79 -18.51 7.54 -5.25
N THR A 80 -19.67 7.98 -5.74
CA THR A 80 -20.87 7.13 -5.79
C THR A 80 -20.69 5.93 -6.73
N LYS A 81 -20.09 6.16 -7.91
CA LYS A 81 -19.80 5.07 -8.86
C LYS A 81 -18.74 4.12 -8.31
N SER A 82 -17.75 4.64 -7.60
CA SER A 82 -16.66 3.88 -7.00
C SER A 82 -17.18 2.76 -6.10
N ASN A 83 -18.06 3.08 -5.15
CA ASN A 83 -18.65 2.08 -4.25
C ASN A 83 -19.41 0.98 -5.01
N ALA A 84 -20.24 1.36 -5.99
CA ALA A 84 -21.02 0.41 -6.77
C ALA A 84 -20.16 -0.50 -7.67
N ILE A 85 -18.99 -0.02 -8.12
CA ILE A 85 -18.07 -0.84 -8.90
C ILE A 85 -17.23 -1.73 -7.97
N TYR A 86 -16.86 -1.25 -6.79
CA TYR A 86 -16.19 -2.08 -5.77
C TYR A 86 -17.03 -3.30 -5.40
N GLU A 87 -18.32 -3.14 -5.10
CA GLU A 87 -19.22 -4.27 -4.81
C GLU A 87 -19.31 -5.27 -5.99
N LYS A 88 -19.32 -4.76 -7.22
CA LYS A 88 -19.30 -5.61 -8.43
C LYS A 88 -17.98 -6.34 -8.60
N ARG A 89 -16.85 -5.69 -8.30
CA ARG A 89 -15.53 -6.31 -8.35
C ARG A 89 -15.51 -7.51 -7.43
N GLU A 90 -15.89 -7.35 -6.16
CA GLU A 90 -15.90 -8.43 -5.18
C GLU A 90 -16.69 -9.64 -5.69
N ALA A 91 -17.90 -9.41 -6.20
CA ALA A 91 -18.73 -10.47 -6.79
C ALA A 91 -18.12 -11.14 -8.04
N ILE A 92 -17.29 -10.43 -8.81
CA ILE A 92 -16.54 -11.01 -9.92
C ILE A 92 -15.36 -11.84 -9.39
N VAL A 93 -14.61 -11.30 -8.43
CA VAL A 93 -13.44 -11.95 -7.84
C VAL A 93 -13.81 -13.29 -7.20
N GLU A 94 -14.95 -13.39 -6.52
CA GLU A 94 -15.50 -14.65 -5.97
C GLU A 94 -15.62 -15.78 -7.02
N ARG A 95 -15.66 -15.45 -8.31
CA ARG A 95 -15.75 -16.43 -9.41
C ARG A 95 -14.39 -16.92 -9.92
N PHE A 96 -13.29 -16.32 -9.46
CA PHE A 96 -11.94 -16.72 -9.85
C PHE A 96 -11.47 -17.96 -9.10
N ASN A 97 -10.35 -18.53 -9.54
CA ASN A 97 -9.63 -19.53 -8.78
C ASN A 97 -9.28 -18.99 -7.37
N PRO A 98 -9.37 -19.80 -6.30
CA PRO A 98 -9.05 -19.36 -4.93
C PRO A 98 -7.68 -18.69 -4.78
N SER A 99 -6.68 -19.15 -5.54
CA SER A 99 -5.35 -18.52 -5.55
C SER A 99 -5.41 -17.06 -6.02
N ALA A 100 -6.18 -16.78 -7.07
CA ALA A 100 -6.36 -15.43 -7.60
C ALA A 100 -7.27 -14.58 -6.71
N GLN A 101 -8.28 -15.18 -6.05
CA GLN A 101 -9.14 -14.43 -5.10
C GLN A 101 -8.32 -13.71 -4.03
N THR A 102 -7.29 -14.38 -3.50
CA THR A 102 -6.43 -13.85 -2.44
C THR A 102 -5.72 -12.56 -2.85
N VAL A 103 -5.24 -12.50 -4.10
CA VAL A 103 -4.49 -11.33 -4.58
C VAL A 103 -5.39 -10.25 -5.18
N PHE A 104 -6.53 -10.61 -5.75
CA PHE A 104 -7.46 -9.64 -6.35
C PHE A 104 -8.35 -8.93 -5.31
N SER A 105 -8.50 -9.50 -4.11
CA SER A 105 -9.09 -8.80 -2.96
C SER A 105 -8.14 -7.74 -2.36
N GLN A 106 -6.86 -7.82 -2.71
CA GLN A 106 -5.86 -6.80 -2.41
C GLN A 106 -5.75 -5.79 -3.56
N SER A 107 -5.02 -4.70 -3.32
CA SER A 107 -4.73 -3.70 -4.34
C SER A 107 -3.39 -3.97 -5.02
N PHE A 108 -3.36 -4.01 -6.36
CA PHE A 108 -2.11 -4.03 -7.12
C PHE A 108 -1.50 -2.65 -7.34
N HIS A 109 -2.05 -1.60 -6.72
CA HIS A 109 -1.57 -0.22 -6.85
C HIS A 109 -0.09 -0.13 -6.45
N ASP A 110 0.69 0.61 -7.25
CA ASP A 110 2.14 0.76 -7.17
C ASP A 110 2.95 -0.53 -7.40
N GLY A 111 2.29 -1.63 -7.79
CA GLY A 111 2.96 -2.85 -8.19
C GLY A 111 3.77 -2.64 -9.47
N LYS A 112 5.09 -2.81 -9.42
CA LYS A 112 5.94 -2.69 -10.61
C LYS A 112 5.73 -3.89 -11.52
N ILE A 113 5.39 -3.63 -12.78
CA ILE A 113 5.29 -4.66 -13.81
C ILE A 113 6.70 -5.06 -14.21
N LEU A 114 7.13 -6.25 -13.77
CA LEU A 114 8.43 -6.80 -14.12
C LEU A 114 8.43 -7.37 -15.53
N ASN A 115 7.31 -7.99 -15.92
CA ASN A 115 7.15 -8.62 -17.23
C ASN A 115 5.68 -8.96 -17.50
N ALA A 116 5.34 -8.99 -18.79
CA ALA A 116 4.01 -9.16 -19.35
C ALA A 116 4.15 -9.96 -20.67
N GLU A 117 3.81 -11.26 -20.68
CA GLU A 117 4.08 -12.13 -21.83
C GLU A 117 2.89 -13.04 -22.20
N GLN A 118 2.58 -13.10 -23.50
CA GLN A 118 1.64 -14.06 -24.07
C GLN A 118 2.36 -15.36 -24.48
N GLN A 119 1.91 -16.49 -23.94
CA GLN A 119 2.41 -17.82 -24.27
C GLN A 119 1.24 -18.71 -24.74
N GLY A 120 1.08 -18.83 -26.06
CA GLY A 120 -0.06 -19.52 -26.65
C GLY A 120 -1.37 -18.83 -26.28
N ASN A 121 -2.28 -19.55 -25.63
CA ASN A 121 -3.56 -19.01 -25.15
C ASN A 121 -3.50 -18.44 -23.73
N ASN A 122 -2.34 -18.51 -23.07
CA ASN A 122 -2.19 -17.97 -21.72
C ASN A 122 -1.45 -16.64 -21.78
N PHE A 123 -1.81 -15.75 -20.88
CA PHE A 123 -1.08 -14.51 -20.65
C PHE A 123 -0.53 -14.52 -19.22
N THR A 124 0.75 -14.21 -19.04
CA THR A 124 1.41 -14.18 -17.73
C THR A 124 1.85 -12.76 -17.38
N LEU A 125 1.45 -12.30 -16.20
CA LEU A 125 1.91 -11.04 -15.59
C LEU A 125 2.77 -11.36 -14.37
N LEU A 126 3.92 -10.71 -14.24
CA LEU A 126 4.74 -10.75 -13.03
C LEU A 126 4.85 -9.33 -12.46
N LEU A 127 4.42 -9.19 -11.21
CA LEU A 127 4.38 -7.95 -10.46
C LEU A 127 5.31 -8.03 -9.25
N ASP A 128 6.14 -7.01 -9.08
CA ASP A 128 6.86 -6.74 -7.83
C ASP A 128 6.02 -5.76 -7.01
N MET A 129 5.56 -6.23 -5.87
CA MET A 129 4.65 -5.53 -4.98
C MET A 129 5.37 -4.86 -3.81
N SER A 130 6.71 -4.82 -3.82
CA SER A 130 7.52 -4.21 -2.75
C SER A 130 7.24 -2.72 -2.51
N GLY A 131 6.70 -2.00 -3.50
CA GLY A 131 6.27 -0.61 -3.37
C GLY A 131 4.81 -0.42 -2.98
N GLY A 132 4.02 -1.50 -2.91
CA GLY A 132 2.59 -1.46 -2.64
C GLY A 132 2.21 -1.64 -1.17
N PHE A 133 0.91 -1.72 -0.90
CA PHE A 133 0.34 -1.89 0.44
C PHE A 133 -0.08 -3.34 0.75
N THR A 134 0.48 -4.31 0.02
CA THR A 134 0.13 -5.74 0.15
C THR A 134 1.21 -6.51 0.86
N VAL A 135 0.85 -7.60 1.55
CA VAL A 135 1.81 -8.47 2.20
C VAL A 135 2.56 -9.34 1.17
N GLU A 136 1.89 -9.77 0.10
CA GLU A 136 2.51 -10.44 -1.03
C GLU A 136 3.52 -9.50 -1.68
N SER A 137 4.76 -9.98 -1.85
CA SER A 137 5.88 -9.16 -2.31
C SER A 137 6.19 -9.36 -3.79
N ILE A 138 5.87 -10.54 -4.32
CA ILE A 138 5.93 -10.82 -5.75
C ILE A 138 4.75 -11.68 -6.15
N VAL A 139 4.05 -11.27 -7.20
CA VAL A 139 2.81 -11.90 -7.66
C VAL A 139 2.94 -12.27 -9.13
N GLN A 140 2.70 -13.54 -9.45
CA GLN A 140 2.52 -14.04 -10.80
C GLN A 140 1.03 -14.32 -11.03
N LEU A 141 0.45 -13.66 -12.04
CA LEU A 141 -0.89 -13.95 -12.53
C LEU A 141 -0.79 -14.70 -13.86
N VAL A 142 -1.56 -15.78 -14.01
CA VAL A 142 -1.71 -16.49 -15.28
C VAL A 142 -3.16 -16.45 -15.68
N PHE A 143 -3.44 -15.70 -16.74
CA PHE A 143 -4.76 -15.56 -17.34
C PHE A 143 -4.92 -16.62 -18.44
N HIS A 144 -6.00 -17.38 -18.37
CA HIS A 144 -6.28 -18.52 -19.25
C HIS A 144 -7.28 -18.16 -20.35
N ASP A 145 -7.03 -18.68 -21.56
CA ASP A 145 -7.73 -18.29 -22.78
C ASP A 145 -7.75 -16.77 -22.97
N ALA A 146 -6.57 -16.16 -22.78
CA ALA A 146 -6.39 -14.72 -22.73
C ALA A 146 -6.10 -14.10 -24.11
N GLN A 147 -6.68 -12.93 -24.33
CA GLN A 147 -6.36 -12.01 -25.43
C GLN A 147 -6.15 -10.63 -24.86
N THR A 148 -5.18 -9.90 -25.39
CA THR A 148 -4.77 -8.61 -24.84
C THR A 148 -4.79 -7.51 -25.90
N GLU A 149 -5.12 -6.31 -25.47
CA GLU A 149 -5.14 -5.10 -26.29
C GLU A 149 -4.43 -3.96 -25.55
N GLY A 150 -3.42 -3.36 -26.18
CA GLY A 150 -2.52 -2.37 -25.55
C GLY A 150 -1.23 -3.02 -25.02
N ASN A 151 -0.44 -2.25 -24.27
CA ASN A 151 0.79 -2.71 -23.62
C ASN A 151 0.84 -2.19 -22.18
N LEU A 152 1.43 -2.98 -21.29
CA LEU A 152 1.77 -2.56 -19.93
C LEU A 152 3.25 -2.23 -19.81
N GLU A 153 3.54 -1.08 -19.23
CA GLU A 153 4.90 -0.74 -18.78
C GLU A 153 4.84 0.09 -17.49
N GLY A 154 5.88 -0.03 -16.67
CA GLY A 154 6.01 0.73 -15.43
C GLY A 154 5.22 0.14 -14.27
N TYR A 155 4.50 1.00 -13.56
CA TYR A 155 3.75 0.65 -12.36
C TYR A 155 2.28 0.41 -12.68
N TYR A 156 1.69 -0.58 -12.04
CA TYR A 156 0.27 -0.84 -12.03
C TYR A 156 -0.39 0.19 -11.13
N VAL A 157 -1.22 1.07 -11.71
CA VAL A 157 -1.81 2.17 -10.94
C VAL A 157 -3.27 1.86 -10.63
N TYR A 158 -4.07 1.65 -11.67
CA TYR A 158 -5.50 1.43 -11.52
C TYR A 158 -5.96 0.24 -12.33
N ASP A 159 -7.09 -0.34 -11.93
CA ASP A 159 -7.74 -1.34 -12.75
C ASP A 159 -9.26 -1.36 -12.61
N GLU A 160 -9.88 -1.90 -13.65
CA GLU A 160 -11.30 -2.13 -13.72
C GLU A 160 -11.54 -3.57 -14.18
N LEU A 161 -12.28 -4.32 -13.36
CA LEU A 161 -12.66 -5.68 -13.66
C LEU A 161 -14.14 -5.74 -14.05
N ILE A 162 -14.41 -6.24 -15.25
CA ILE A 162 -15.76 -6.37 -15.80
C ILE A 162 -16.04 -7.80 -16.27
N MET A 163 -17.31 -8.18 -16.21
CA MET A 163 -17.78 -9.45 -16.73
C MET A 163 -18.50 -9.23 -18.06
N ILE A 164 -18.14 -10.00 -19.09
CA ILE A 164 -18.70 -9.89 -20.45
C ILE A 164 -19.10 -11.28 -20.92
N GLU A 165 -20.40 -11.54 -21.06
CA GLU A 165 -20.95 -12.77 -21.70
C GLU A 165 -20.31 -14.09 -21.20
N GLY A 166 -20.08 -14.21 -19.89
CA GLY A 166 -19.47 -15.40 -19.29
C GLY A 166 -17.93 -15.46 -19.36
N ARG A 167 -17.29 -14.36 -19.76
CA ARG A 167 -15.85 -14.09 -19.67
C ARG A 167 -15.59 -12.88 -18.78
N PHE A 168 -14.32 -12.57 -18.58
CA PHE A 168 -13.86 -11.42 -17.83
C PHE A 168 -13.00 -10.51 -18.72
N ALA A 169 -13.00 -9.22 -18.40
CA ALA A 169 -12.02 -8.28 -18.91
C ALA A 169 -11.42 -7.50 -17.74
N LEU A 170 -10.10 -7.48 -17.65
CA LEU A 170 -9.33 -6.66 -16.72
C LEU A 170 -8.70 -5.53 -17.54
N ARG A 171 -9.17 -4.31 -17.33
CA ARG A 171 -8.52 -3.11 -17.83
C ARG A 171 -7.57 -2.60 -16.77
N VAL A 172 -6.34 -2.32 -17.15
CA VAL A 172 -5.27 -1.82 -16.27
C VAL A 172 -4.76 -0.50 -16.83
N LEU A 173 -4.61 0.49 -15.95
CA LEU A 173 -3.84 1.69 -16.21
C LEU A 173 -2.45 1.52 -15.60
N SER A 174 -1.43 1.75 -16.42
CA SER A 174 -0.03 1.67 -16.01
C SER A 174 0.76 2.90 -16.41
N SER A 175 1.88 3.15 -15.73
CA SER A 175 2.57 4.43 -15.82
C SER A 175 4.01 4.37 -15.28
N PHE A 176 4.93 5.07 -15.94
CA PHE A 176 6.22 5.53 -15.36
C PHE A 176 6.15 7.00 -14.89
N GLY A 177 4.95 7.59 -14.93
CA GLY A 177 4.62 9.02 -14.90
C GLY A 177 3.38 9.32 -15.78
N SER A 178 2.80 10.52 -15.67
CA SER A 178 1.70 10.93 -16.56
C SER A 178 2.21 11.12 -18.01
N PRO A 179 1.46 10.70 -19.05
CA PRO A 179 0.11 10.12 -19.05
C PRO A 179 0.09 8.58 -18.87
N TYR A 180 -1.06 8.05 -18.44
CA TYR A 180 -1.25 6.60 -18.29
C TYR A 180 -1.33 5.85 -19.63
N ALA A 181 -0.74 4.65 -19.67
CA ALA A 181 -0.99 3.64 -20.68
C ALA A 181 -2.19 2.77 -20.25
N GLU A 182 -3.07 2.46 -21.20
CA GLU A 182 -4.22 1.56 -20.97
C GLU A 182 -3.96 0.21 -21.63
N TRP A 183 -4.31 -0.85 -20.91
CA TRP A 183 -4.22 -2.21 -21.38
C TRP A 183 -5.44 -3.01 -20.94
N THR A 184 -5.97 -3.85 -21.82
CA THR A 184 -7.12 -4.71 -21.50
C THR A 184 -6.77 -6.17 -21.73
N ILE A 185 -7.00 -7.01 -20.73
CA ILE A 185 -6.90 -8.47 -20.79
C ILE A 185 -8.31 -9.05 -20.80
N PHE A 186 -8.69 -9.73 -21.88
CA PHE A 186 -9.88 -10.56 -21.92
C PHE A 186 -9.50 -11.99 -21.58
N PHE A 187 -10.19 -12.64 -20.65
CA PHE A 187 -9.84 -13.99 -20.19
C PHE A 187 -11.05 -14.78 -19.70
N LYS A 188 -10.90 -16.09 -19.51
CA LYS A 188 -11.95 -16.97 -18.94
C LYS A 188 -11.70 -17.37 -17.50
N ASP A 189 -10.43 -17.50 -17.12
CA ASP A 189 -10.03 -17.86 -15.77
C ASP A 189 -8.66 -17.25 -15.48
N VAL A 190 -8.34 -17.11 -14.20
CA VAL A 190 -7.06 -16.59 -13.73
C VAL A 190 -6.60 -17.38 -12.52
N THR A 191 -5.32 -17.73 -12.51
CA THR A 191 -4.63 -18.31 -11.35
C THR A 191 -3.53 -17.37 -10.88
N ALA A 192 -3.20 -17.45 -9.60
CA ALA A 192 -2.10 -16.69 -9.04
C ALA A 192 -1.10 -17.59 -8.32
N LYS A 193 0.16 -17.17 -8.33
CA LYS A 193 1.18 -17.59 -7.40
C LYS A 193 1.79 -16.34 -6.80
N TYR A 194 2.13 -16.38 -5.53
CA TYR A 194 2.76 -15.25 -4.87
C TYR A 194 3.73 -15.75 -3.81
N LEU A 195 4.67 -14.88 -3.45
CA LEU A 195 5.65 -15.12 -2.40
C LEU A 195 5.80 -13.86 -1.55
N TYR A 196 6.32 -14.04 -0.35
CA TYR A 196 6.52 -13.00 0.65
C TYR A 196 8.00 -12.64 0.78
N ARG A 197 8.28 -11.52 1.44
CA ARG A 197 9.61 -11.24 1.96
C ARG A 197 9.81 -12.01 3.28
N PRO A 198 11.00 -12.60 3.52
CA PRO A 198 11.35 -13.11 4.84
C PRO A 198 11.26 -11.98 5.88
N ALA A 199 10.87 -12.26 7.13
CA ALA A 199 10.72 -11.21 8.15
C ALA A 199 11.99 -10.33 8.29
N VAL A 200 13.16 -10.97 8.30
CA VAL A 200 14.48 -10.32 8.39
C VAL A 200 14.80 -9.34 7.24
N TYR A 201 14.06 -9.38 6.14
CA TYR A 201 14.21 -8.41 5.04
C TYR A 201 13.90 -6.97 5.49
N ILE A 202 12.93 -6.79 6.41
CA ILE A 202 12.40 -5.47 6.78
C ILE A 202 13.32 -4.73 7.77
N GLU A 203 14.26 -5.44 8.42
CA GLU A 203 15.16 -4.89 9.46
C GLU A 203 16.65 -4.96 9.05
N PRO A 204 17.08 -4.30 7.95
CA PRO A 204 18.49 -4.32 7.54
C PRO A 204 19.45 -3.75 8.59
N GLY A 205 18.98 -2.87 9.48
CA GLY A 205 19.81 -2.26 10.50
C GLY A 205 20.33 -3.24 11.56
N GLU A 206 19.62 -4.34 11.79
CA GLU A 206 20.00 -5.37 12.75
C GLU A 206 20.89 -6.46 12.13
N VAL A 207 20.90 -6.56 10.81
CA VAL A 207 21.66 -7.56 10.05
C VAL A 207 22.74 -6.90 9.21
N ALA A 208 23.98 -6.96 9.71
CA ALA A 208 25.12 -6.27 9.09
C ALA A 208 25.81 -7.08 7.98
N THR A 209 25.62 -8.40 7.92
CA THR A 209 26.33 -9.28 6.98
C THR A 209 25.40 -10.30 6.33
N TRP A 210 25.85 -10.86 5.20
CA TRP A 210 25.13 -11.95 4.52
C TRP A 210 24.98 -13.20 5.39
N ASP A 211 26.03 -13.58 6.14
CA ASP A 211 25.99 -14.75 6.99
C ASP A 211 24.96 -14.59 8.12
N ASP A 212 24.89 -13.40 8.73
CA ASP A 212 23.87 -13.06 9.72
C ASP A 212 22.46 -13.14 9.12
N TYR A 213 22.29 -12.64 7.89
CA TYR A 213 21.01 -12.73 7.17
C TYR A 213 20.57 -14.18 6.98
N VAL A 214 21.46 -15.05 6.49
CA VAL A 214 21.15 -16.46 6.25
C VAL A 214 20.83 -17.19 7.56
N ILE A 215 21.51 -16.87 8.66
CA ILE A 215 21.23 -17.45 9.99
C ILE A 215 19.86 -17.02 10.51
N ALA A 216 19.44 -15.78 10.23
CA ALA A 216 18.17 -15.23 10.67
C ALA A 216 16.96 -15.71 9.84
N LEU A 217 17.19 -16.37 8.70
CA LEU A 217 16.11 -16.99 7.91
C LEU A 217 15.48 -18.14 8.70
N ASN A 218 14.15 -18.21 8.67
CA ASN A 218 13.38 -19.31 9.24
C ASN A 218 13.67 -20.62 8.50
N LEU A 219 14.32 -21.57 9.18
CA LEU A 219 14.75 -22.85 8.60
C LEU A 219 13.59 -23.81 8.28
N ASP A 220 12.38 -23.54 8.82
CA ASP A 220 11.20 -24.36 8.59
C ASP A 220 10.37 -23.91 7.37
N ASP A 221 10.70 -22.76 6.76
CA ASP A 221 10.03 -22.27 5.56
C ASP A 221 10.77 -22.65 4.27
N LYS A 222 10.12 -22.42 3.13
CA LYS A 222 10.66 -22.61 1.79
C LYS A 222 11.03 -21.29 1.17
N TYR A 223 12.20 -21.25 0.54
CA TYR A 223 12.73 -20.06 -0.09
C TYR A 223 12.75 -20.19 -1.60
N TYR A 224 12.57 -19.06 -2.27
CA TYR A 224 12.46 -19.00 -3.72
C TYR A 224 13.23 -17.80 -4.25
N ILE A 225 13.66 -17.93 -5.50
CA ILE A 225 14.06 -16.83 -6.35
C ILE A 225 13.13 -16.75 -7.55
N VAL A 226 13.09 -15.59 -8.20
CA VAL A 226 12.42 -15.45 -9.48
C VAL A 226 13.43 -15.52 -10.62
N LYS A 227 13.24 -16.50 -11.50
CA LYS A 227 14.09 -16.73 -12.67
C LYS A 227 13.22 -16.96 -13.90
N ASP A 228 13.42 -16.13 -14.93
CA ASP A 228 12.72 -16.23 -16.20
C ASP A 228 11.20 -16.35 -16.02
N MET A 229 10.60 -15.50 -15.17
CA MET A 229 9.18 -15.55 -14.75
C MET A 229 8.78 -16.68 -13.80
N HIS A 230 9.67 -17.60 -13.45
CA HIS A 230 9.30 -18.75 -12.63
C HIS A 230 9.82 -18.61 -11.21
N PHE A 231 8.99 -19.02 -10.25
CA PHE A 231 9.43 -19.20 -8.88
C PHE A 231 10.21 -20.51 -8.80
N VAL A 232 11.49 -20.39 -8.44
CA VAL A 232 12.42 -21.51 -8.33
C VAL A 232 12.78 -21.65 -6.86
N GLU A 233 12.39 -22.77 -6.26
CA GLU A 233 12.74 -23.11 -4.88
C GLU A 233 14.27 -23.22 -4.77
N ILE A 234 14.83 -22.62 -3.72
CA ILE A 234 16.25 -22.67 -3.39
C ILE A 234 16.44 -23.36 -2.03
N ASP A 235 17.57 -24.05 -1.90
CA ASP A 235 17.99 -24.62 -0.62
C ASP A 235 18.93 -23.63 0.07
N LEU A 236 18.61 -23.27 1.32
CA LEU A 236 19.43 -22.37 2.13
C LEU A 236 20.87 -22.87 2.30
N ALA A 237 21.08 -24.19 2.33
CA ALA A 237 22.42 -24.78 2.41
C ALA A 237 23.29 -24.52 1.16
N THR A 238 22.68 -24.03 0.07
CA THR A 238 23.38 -23.66 -1.16
C THR A 238 23.70 -22.17 -1.25
N LEU A 239 23.28 -21.37 -0.26
CA LEU A 239 23.62 -19.96 -0.18
C LEU A 239 25.10 -19.79 0.15
N SER A 240 25.79 -18.92 -0.59
CA SER A 240 27.22 -18.67 -0.36
C SER A 240 27.63 -17.27 -0.81
N GLN A 241 28.61 -16.70 -0.12
CA GLN A 241 29.27 -15.45 -0.50
C GLN A 241 30.71 -15.74 -0.92
N THR A 242 31.14 -15.16 -2.03
CA THR A 242 32.51 -15.25 -2.55
C THR A 242 32.97 -13.89 -3.06
N ASP A 243 34.24 -13.79 -3.46
CA ASP A 243 34.78 -12.58 -4.11
C ASP A 243 34.04 -12.21 -5.42
N ASN A 244 33.31 -13.15 -6.02
CA ASN A 244 32.56 -12.95 -7.26
C ASN A 244 31.06 -12.69 -7.02
N GLY A 245 30.65 -12.41 -5.79
CA GLY A 245 29.27 -12.13 -5.42
C GLY A 245 28.62 -13.21 -4.55
N ILE A 246 27.30 -13.08 -4.40
CA ILE A 246 26.45 -13.93 -3.56
C ILE A 246 25.59 -14.84 -4.43
N PHE A 247 25.50 -16.12 -4.08
CA PHE A 247 24.92 -17.16 -4.92
C PHE A 247 23.93 -18.05 -4.17
N ALA A 248 22.89 -18.52 -4.89
CA ALA A 248 22.11 -19.71 -4.55
C ALA A 248 22.52 -20.86 -5.49
N GLY A 249 23.42 -21.72 -5.00
CA GLY A 249 24.02 -22.80 -5.79
C GLY A 249 24.83 -22.26 -6.97
N ARG A 250 24.24 -22.25 -8.18
CA ARG A 250 24.89 -21.73 -9.40
C ARG A 250 24.31 -20.40 -9.90
N VAL A 251 23.32 -19.86 -9.19
CA VAL A 251 22.62 -18.63 -9.60
C VAL A 251 23.20 -17.46 -8.83
N LEU A 252 23.69 -16.44 -9.54
CA LEU A 252 24.13 -15.18 -8.94
C LEU A 252 22.90 -14.40 -8.46
N LEU A 253 22.85 -14.11 -7.16
CA LEU A 253 21.82 -13.31 -6.54
C LEU A 253 22.17 -11.81 -6.58
N GLY A 254 23.44 -11.45 -6.46
CA GLY A 254 23.88 -10.07 -6.51
C GLY A 254 25.37 -9.93 -6.21
N ASP A 255 25.91 -8.75 -6.51
CA ASP A 255 27.31 -8.41 -6.20
C ASP A 255 27.44 -7.85 -4.77
N SER A 256 26.33 -7.43 -4.17
CA SER A 256 26.22 -6.90 -2.80
C SER A 256 25.22 -7.69 -1.95
N PHE A 257 25.29 -7.51 -0.63
CA PHE A 257 24.32 -8.06 0.31
C PHE A 257 22.91 -7.57 -0.04
N GLU A 258 22.76 -6.27 -0.26
CA GLU A 258 21.50 -5.62 -0.56
C GLU A 258 20.87 -6.23 -1.81
N GLU A 259 21.62 -6.33 -2.91
CA GLU A 259 21.11 -6.92 -4.16
C GLU A 259 20.70 -8.39 -3.99
N ALA A 260 21.48 -9.18 -3.27
CA ALA A 260 21.18 -10.59 -3.08
C ALA A 260 19.93 -10.81 -2.22
N ARG A 261 19.80 -10.02 -1.15
CA ARG A 261 18.65 -10.01 -0.25
C ARG A 261 17.37 -9.64 -0.99
N GLU A 262 17.43 -8.69 -1.92
CA GLU A 262 16.29 -8.29 -2.76
C GLU A 262 15.76 -9.43 -3.65
N ARG A 263 16.50 -10.53 -3.84
CA ARG A 263 16.08 -11.65 -4.70
C ARG A 263 15.54 -12.87 -3.96
N ILE A 264 15.62 -12.90 -2.64
CA ILE A 264 15.11 -14.02 -1.84
C ILE A 264 13.68 -13.71 -1.39
N TYR A 265 12.82 -14.70 -1.56
CA TYR A 265 11.42 -14.70 -1.16
C TYR A 265 11.10 -15.98 -0.39
N CYS A 266 10.03 -15.97 0.39
CA CYS A 266 9.57 -17.12 1.17
C CYS A 266 8.11 -17.48 0.85
N ALA A 267 7.71 -18.73 1.13
CA ALA A 267 6.35 -19.21 0.85
C ALA A 267 5.33 -18.77 1.89
N THR A 268 5.75 -18.52 3.12
CA THR A 268 4.87 -18.19 4.23
C THR A 268 5.03 -16.72 4.60
N TYR A 269 3.92 -16.04 4.86
CA TYR A 269 3.99 -14.70 5.43
C TYR A 269 4.52 -14.79 6.86
N GLU A 270 5.60 -14.07 7.10
CA GLU A 270 6.18 -13.89 8.43
C GLU A 270 5.96 -12.44 8.84
N ASP A 271 5.26 -12.22 9.95
CA ASP A 271 5.07 -10.86 10.45
C ASP A 271 6.39 -10.33 11.02
N PRO A 272 7.05 -9.36 10.35
CA PRO A 272 8.31 -8.79 10.83
C PRO A 272 8.15 -8.14 12.21
N ASN A 273 6.94 -7.69 12.53
CA ASN A 273 6.60 -6.98 13.75
C ASN A 273 6.08 -7.91 14.85
N ALA A 274 6.10 -9.24 14.65
CA ALA A 274 5.56 -10.21 15.61
C ALA A 274 6.19 -10.05 17.01
N HIS A 275 7.48 -9.72 17.07
CA HIS A 275 8.22 -9.50 18.31
C HIS A 275 7.64 -8.33 19.14
N PHE A 276 7.00 -7.34 18.51
CA PHE A 276 6.29 -6.26 19.21
C PHE A 276 5.02 -6.73 19.93
N SER A 277 4.52 -7.92 19.61
CA SER A 277 3.36 -8.53 20.27
C SER A 277 3.74 -9.49 21.41
N GLU A 278 5.03 -9.72 21.64
CA GLU A 278 5.49 -10.56 22.74
C GLU A 278 5.24 -9.87 24.09
N PRO A 279 4.46 -10.48 24.99
CA PRO A 279 4.02 -9.83 26.22
C PRO A 279 5.18 -9.53 27.16
N ILE A 280 5.16 -8.33 27.75
CA ILE A 280 6.06 -7.97 28.85
C ILE A 280 5.43 -8.39 30.19
N PRO A 281 6.20 -8.98 31.13
CA PRO A 281 5.70 -9.31 32.46
C PRO A 281 5.02 -8.12 33.13
N THR A 282 3.86 -8.37 33.75
CA THR A 282 3.00 -7.30 34.29
C THR A 282 3.71 -6.41 35.33
N ASP A 283 4.62 -6.99 36.11
CA ASP A 283 5.44 -6.30 37.10
C ASP A 283 6.55 -5.41 36.50
N GLU A 284 6.89 -5.61 35.23
CA GLU A 284 7.88 -4.83 34.49
C GLU A 284 7.24 -3.76 33.59
N LEU A 285 5.95 -3.90 33.25
CA LEU A 285 5.24 -3.04 32.29
C LEU A 285 5.40 -1.55 32.57
N LEU A 286 5.19 -1.13 33.82
CA LEU A 286 5.28 0.27 34.20
C LEU A 286 6.66 0.86 33.91
N PHE A 287 7.73 0.09 34.11
CA PHE A 287 9.09 0.53 33.79
C PHE A 287 9.31 0.53 32.28
N ALA A 288 8.90 -0.55 31.61
CA ALA A 288 9.06 -0.73 30.17
C ALA A 288 8.37 0.38 29.35
N MET A 289 7.26 0.95 29.83
CA MET A 289 6.59 2.08 29.17
C MET A 289 7.47 3.34 29.04
N PHE A 290 8.46 3.51 29.92
CA PHE A 290 9.37 4.66 29.94
C PHE A 290 10.81 4.28 29.56
N ASP A 291 11.00 3.09 28.96
CA ASP A 291 12.32 2.65 28.55
C ASP A 291 12.89 3.59 27.46
N LEU A 292 14.22 3.69 27.38
CA LEU A 292 14.89 4.43 26.31
C LEU A 292 14.87 3.65 25.00
N ASP A 293 14.76 2.32 25.08
CA ASP A 293 14.59 1.45 23.94
C ASP A 293 13.13 1.53 23.43
N GLN A 294 12.98 2.00 22.19
CA GLN A 294 11.68 2.15 21.55
C GLN A 294 10.96 0.81 21.37
N ASN A 295 11.70 -0.28 21.12
CA ASN A 295 11.09 -1.59 20.91
C ASN A 295 10.48 -2.13 22.20
N ILE A 296 11.16 -1.94 23.33
CA ILE A 296 10.64 -2.29 24.66
C ILE A 296 9.39 -1.47 24.96
N ARG A 297 9.41 -0.16 24.66
CA ARG A 297 8.22 0.70 24.85
C ARG A 297 7.05 0.21 24.03
N VAL A 298 7.21 0.02 22.72
CA VAL A 298 6.12 -0.45 21.83
C VAL A 298 5.53 -1.77 22.34
N ARG A 299 6.37 -2.72 22.76
CA ARG A 299 5.91 -3.96 23.39
C ARG A 299 5.11 -3.74 24.66
N ALA A 300 5.53 -2.81 25.52
CA ALA A 300 4.80 -2.46 26.74
C ALA A 300 3.42 -1.88 26.41
N PHE A 301 3.33 -0.97 25.44
CA PHE A 301 2.07 -0.43 24.95
C PHE A 301 1.16 -1.55 24.42
N ASN A 302 1.66 -2.40 23.52
CA ASN A 302 0.88 -3.51 22.96
C ASN A 302 0.40 -4.49 24.04
N THR A 303 1.24 -4.80 25.03
CA THR A 303 0.87 -5.67 26.16
C THR A 303 -0.25 -5.05 27.00
N ILE A 304 -0.20 -3.74 27.26
CA ILE A 304 -1.24 -3.02 28.00
C ILE A 304 -2.58 -3.04 27.26
N PHE A 305 -2.58 -2.81 25.94
CA PHE A 305 -3.79 -2.93 25.13
C PHE A 305 -4.35 -4.35 25.13
N ALA A 306 -3.50 -5.36 25.06
CA ALA A 306 -3.91 -6.77 25.10
C ALA A 306 -4.51 -7.17 26.46
N LEU A 307 -3.98 -6.63 27.56
CA LEU A 307 -4.49 -6.88 28.91
C LEU A 307 -5.77 -6.10 29.21
N GLY A 308 -6.00 -4.95 28.55
CA GLY A 308 -7.20 -4.14 28.76
C GLY A 308 -7.37 -3.73 30.22
N GLU A 309 -8.56 -3.96 30.79
CA GLU A 309 -8.92 -3.56 32.16
C GLU A 309 -7.93 -4.07 33.23
N ASP A 310 -7.32 -5.24 33.03
CA ASP A 310 -6.35 -5.82 33.98
C ASP A 310 -5.08 -4.97 34.14
N ALA A 311 -4.77 -4.11 33.17
CA ALA A 311 -3.65 -3.17 33.21
C ALA A 311 -4.03 -1.78 33.76
N ALA A 312 -5.29 -1.55 34.18
CA ALA A 312 -5.79 -0.23 34.57
C ALA A 312 -4.96 0.46 35.65
N TYR A 313 -4.48 -0.29 36.66
CA TYR A 313 -3.67 0.29 37.73
C TYR A 313 -2.30 0.78 37.24
N ILE A 314 -1.71 0.09 36.27
CA ILE A 314 -0.44 0.45 35.63
C ILE A 314 -0.63 1.69 34.78
N VAL A 315 -1.70 1.72 33.99
CA VAL A 315 -2.05 2.86 33.14
C VAL A 315 -2.27 4.12 33.94
N ASN A 316 -3.05 4.06 35.02
CA ASN A 316 -3.27 5.22 35.89
C ASN A 316 -1.96 5.71 36.52
N ASP A 317 -1.08 4.81 36.97
CA ASP A 317 0.22 5.21 37.53
C ASP A 317 1.17 5.80 36.47
N ALA A 318 1.21 5.24 35.27
CA ALA A 318 2.01 5.76 34.16
C ALA A 318 1.54 7.15 33.73
N LEU A 319 0.24 7.32 33.47
CA LEU A 319 -0.35 8.60 33.05
C LEU A 319 -0.17 9.71 34.10
N ARG A 320 -0.11 9.38 35.40
CA ARG A 320 0.23 10.35 36.45
C ARG A 320 1.66 10.88 36.33
N LYS A 321 2.61 10.05 35.90
CA LYS A 321 4.05 10.37 35.83
C LYS A 321 4.45 11.14 34.57
N VAL A 322 3.79 10.91 33.45
CA VAL A 322 4.10 11.57 32.17
C VAL A 322 3.79 13.06 32.22
N ASP A 323 4.68 13.91 31.71
CA ASP A 323 4.39 15.33 31.53
C ASP A 323 3.59 15.56 30.24
N VAL A 324 2.42 16.19 30.33
CA VAL A 324 1.51 16.47 29.19
C VAL A 324 2.10 17.51 28.23
N SER A 325 3.30 18.02 28.45
CA SER A 325 3.99 18.96 27.55
C SER A 325 5.12 18.34 26.72
N ALA A 326 5.39 17.04 26.89
CA ALA A 326 6.45 16.33 26.18
C ALA A 326 5.97 15.78 24.81
N ASP A 327 6.90 15.65 23.85
CA ASP A 327 6.62 15.07 22.52
C ASP A 327 6.02 13.64 22.58
N GLU A 328 6.20 12.93 23.70
CA GLU A 328 5.67 11.59 23.97
C GLU A 328 4.16 11.55 24.25
N ASN A 329 3.48 12.70 24.23
CA ASN A 329 2.04 12.83 24.51
C ASN A 329 1.12 11.98 23.65
N MET A 330 1.48 11.72 22.38
CA MET A 330 0.56 11.07 21.46
C MET A 330 0.21 9.65 21.93
N TYR A 331 1.22 8.84 22.28
CA TYR A 331 1.01 7.45 22.71
C TYR A 331 0.23 7.36 24.03
N PHE A 332 0.61 8.19 25.01
CA PHE A 332 -0.10 8.25 26.29
C PHE A 332 -1.51 8.84 26.17
N GLY A 333 -1.74 9.76 25.22
CA GLY A 333 -3.07 10.27 24.89
C GLY A 333 -3.98 9.18 24.31
N ILE A 334 -3.45 8.33 23.42
CA ILE A 334 -4.20 7.17 22.89
C ILE A 334 -4.55 6.19 24.01
N ILE A 335 -3.61 5.87 24.91
CA ILE A 335 -3.90 5.05 26.10
C ILE A 335 -5.01 5.69 26.94
N ALA A 336 -4.88 6.98 27.27
CA ALA A 336 -5.85 7.66 28.12
C ALA A 336 -7.25 7.61 27.51
N SER A 337 -7.38 7.90 26.21
CA SER A 337 -8.66 7.81 25.51
C SER A 337 -9.24 6.39 25.52
N HIS A 338 -8.43 5.36 25.25
CA HIS A 338 -8.88 3.97 25.24
C HIS A 338 -9.35 3.51 26.63
N PHE A 339 -8.56 3.77 27.68
CA PHE A 339 -8.89 3.33 29.04
C PHE A 339 -10.02 4.16 29.67
N ASP A 340 -10.28 5.36 29.18
CA ASP A 340 -11.49 6.11 29.53
C ASP A 340 -12.75 5.47 28.93
N GLN A 341 -12.68 5.03 27.67
CA GLN A 341 -13.78 4.28 27.03
C GLN A 341 -14.08 2.96 27.76
N LEU A 342 -13.06 2.31 28.33
CA LEU A 342 -13.23 1.14 29.20
C LEU A 342 -13.75 1.50 30.61
N GLY A 343 -13.81 2.78 30.97
CA GLY A 343 -14.26 3.23 32.29
C GLY A 343 -13.26 2.98 33.42
N CYS A 344 -11.98 2.79 33.09
CA CYS A 344 -10.94 2.36 34.03
C CYS A 344 -10.00 3.47 34.50
N LEU A 345 -10.12 4.69 33.95
CA LEU A 345 -9.33 5.83 34.42
C LEU A 345 -9.88 6.44 35.71
N GLU A 346 -8.97 6.74 36.62
CA GLU A 346 -9.26 7.48 37.85
C GLU A 346 -9.45 8.98 37.58
N ASP A 347 -10.27 9.65 38.40
CA ASP A 347 -10.72 11.03 38.15
C ASP A 347 -9.58 12.04 37.98
N ASP A 348 -8.51 11.90 38.76
CA ASP A 348 -7.33 12.78 38.67
C ASP A 348 -6.57 12.60 37.34
N VAL A 349 -6.55 11.38 36.81
CA VAL A 349 -5.95 11.06 35.51
C VAL A 349 -6.80 11.60 34.37
N LYS A 350 -8.12 11.45 34.45
CA LYS A 350 -9.06 12.03 33.47
C LYS A 350 -8.90 13.54 33.38
N LEU A 351 -8.87 14.23 34.52
CA LEU A 351 -8.69 15.69 34.58
C LEU A 351 -7.39 16.14 33.90
N LYS A 352 -6.32 15.36 34.07
CA LYS A 352 -5.02 15.67 33.49
C LYS A 352 -4.97 15.46 31.97
N TRP A 353 -5.53 14.36 31.48
CA TRP A 353 -5.32 13.91 30.09
C TRP A 353 -6.45 14.25 29.13
N LEU A 354 -7.69 14.26 29.61
CA LEU A 354 -8.85 14.38 28.75
C LEU A 354 -9.42 15.79 28.71
N ARG A 355 -8.95 16.69 29.60
CA ARG A 355 -9.38 18.10 29.73
C ARG A 355 -10.83 18.30 29.29
N GLU A 356 -11.77 17.95 30.17
CA GLU A 356 -13.10 18.59 30.07
C GLU A 356 -12.98 20.10 30.26
#